data_AF-A0A1N6DG89-F1
#
_entry.id   AF-A0A1N6DG89-F1
#
_cell.length_a   1.000
_cell.length_b   1.000
_cell.length_c   1.000
_cell.angle_alpha   90.00
_cell.angle_beta   90.00
_cell.angle_gamma   90.00
#
_symmetry.space_group_name_H-M   'P 1'
#
loop_
_entity.id
_entity.type
_entity.pdbx_description
1 polymer ?
#
loop_
_entity_poly.entity_id
_entity_poly.type
_entity_poly.pdbx_seq_one_letter_code
_entity_poly.pdbx_strand_id
1 'polypeptide(L)'
;MPWKRRGDTVYYYRSVRVGSRVRSVYKGGGEIGELFAEISEVNRTTRRKLREADLLDVEHFQDEQRELGFDSFHRRVENLARAALEAAGYRRHKRSEWRKRRMPRVNASNTELALASPSASAGEHKGGQDFSLAVAASSAATEETRNRQALTDFVTLPEDEFQQRIGLAKEGDLETLDWMYRVFLTDPVGKLAELYGASAAKQIERILVHRIAGDDQVARTSLLAQVERMRMDLSGPEPSALERVLANRVALAWLTLHSLELQYERETHNLGPALAETMERRIARTNRQFNEACKTLAIVRRLAVPAIRMFVAERQVNILGESTTAS
;
A
#
# COMPACT_ATOMS: atom_id res chain seq x y z
N MET A 1 9.16 15.28 -50.92
CA MET A 1 9.87 14.05 -51.36
C MET A 1 11.38 14.32 -51.39
N PRO A 2 12.23 13.37 -51.00
CA PRO A 2 13.68 13.57 -50.89
C PRO A 2 14.40 13.63 -52.26
N TRP A 3 13.76 13.12 -53.32
CA TRP A 3 14.26 13.19 -54.68
C TRP A 3 13.87 14.50 -55.36
N LYS A 4 14.82 15.12 -56.08
CA LYS A 4 14.59 16.30 -56.92
C LYS A 4 15.16 16.06 -58.32
N ARG A 5 14.36 16.29 -59.36
CA ARG A 5 14.77 16.21 -60.76
C ARG A 5 15.22 17.58 -61.26
N ARG A 6 16.34 17.65 -61.97
CA ARG A 6 16.77 18.84 -62.74
C ARG A 6 17.26 18.39 -64.11
N GLY A 7 16.47 18.68 -65.15
CA GLY A 7 16.71 18.13 -66.48
C GLY A 7 16.55 16.60 -66.47
N ASP A 8 17.54 15.89 -67.02
CA ASP A 8 17.55 14.43 -67.08
C ASP A 8 18.14 13.77 -65.82
N THR A 9 18.78 14.54 -64.95
CA THR A 9 19.42 14.00 -63.74
C THR A 9 18.52 14.12 -62.51
N VAL A 10 18.49 13.06 -61.69
CA VAL A 10 17.76 13.01 -60.42
C VAL A 10 18.76 13.06 -59.27
N TYR A 11 18.45 13.86 -58.24
CA TYR A 11 19.30 14.10 -57.07
C TYR A 11 18.57 13.77 -55.78
N TYR A 12 19.22 13.02 -54.90
CA TYR A 12 18.73 12.69 -53.56
C TYR A 12 19.17 13.74 -52.54
N TYR A 13 18.20 14.24 -51.78
CA TYR A 13 18.39 15.17 -50.67
C TYR A 13 17.86 14.57 -49.38
N ARG A 14 18.63 14.70 -48.29
CA ARG A 14 18.20 14.33 -46.94
C ARG A 14 17.81 15.56 -46.14
N SER A 15 16.67 15.52 -45.47
CA SER A 15 16.29 16.53 -44.49
C SER A 15 17.08 16.30 -43.19
N VAL A 16 17.86 17.29 -42.77
CA VAL A 16 18.64 17.28 -41.54
C VAL A 16 18.27 18.51 -40.72
N ARG A 17 18.07 18.31 -39.41
CA ARG A 17 17.83 19.42 -38.49
C ARG A 17 19.17 20.01 -38.07
N VAL A 18 19.38 21.29 -38.31
CA VAL A 18 20.60 22.03 -37.95
C VAL A 18 20.17 23.18 -37.04
N GLY A 19 20.41 23.04 -35.74
CA GLY A 19 19.84 23.91 -34.72
C GLY A 19 18.30 23.91 -34.78
N SER A 20 17.70 25.10 -34.91
CA SER A 20 16.25 25.27 -34.97
C SER A 20 15.62 25.04 -36.35
N ARG A 21 16.42 24.97 -37.43
CA ARG A 21 15.91 24.91 -38.82
C ARG A 21 16.17 23.55 -39.47
N VAL A 22 15.24 23.10 -40.31
CA VAL A 22 15.42 21.90 -41.16
C VAL A 22 16.00 22.35 -42.50
N ARG A 23 17.13 21.75 -42.90
CA ARG A 23 17.78 22.01 -44.19
C ARG A 23 17.82 20.75 -45.05
N SER A 24 17.71 20.93 -46.36
CA SER A 24 17.90 19.85 -47.35
C SER A 24 19.37 19.75 -47.71
N VAL A 25 20.02 18.65 -47.35
CA VAL A 25 21.43 18.37 -47.64
C VAL A 25 21.51 17.43 -48.84
N TYR A 26 22.24 17.84 -49.88
CA TYR A 26 22.51 17.01 -51.06
C TYR A 26 23.33 15.78 -50.67
N LYS A 27 22.98 14.62 -51.21
CA LYS A 27 23.64 13.34 -50.92
C LYS A 27 24.19 12.61 -52.13
N GLY A 28 23.64 12.85 -53.33
CA GLY A 28 24.11 12.23 -54.56
C GLY A 28 23.07 12.33 -55.68
N GLY A 29 23.50 12.15 -56.92
CA GLY A 29 22.62 12.01 -58.08
C GLY A 29 22.77 10.62 -58.70
N GLY A 30 21.79 10.21 -59.52
CA GLY A 30 21.76 8.88 -60.13
C GLY A 30 21.93 7.76 -59.10
N GLU A 31 22.75 6.76 -59.42
CA GLU A 31 23.02 5.56 -58.61
C GLU A 31 23.49 5.88 -57.17
N ILE A 32 24.33 6.91 -56.97
CA ILE A 32 24.78 7.31 -55.63
C ILE A 32 23.59 7.80 -54.79
N GLY A 33 22.66 8.53 -55.41
CA GLY A 33 21.43 8.95 -54.76
C GLY A 33 20.55 7.77 -54.35
N GLU A 34 20.51 6.72 -55.19
CA GLU A 34 19.70 5.52 -54.95
C GLU A 34 20.25 4.74 -53.77
N LEU A 35 21.57 4.55 -53.72
CA LEU A 35 22.25 3.91 -52.59
C LEU A 35 21.97 4.64 -51.26
N PHE A 36 21.99 5.99 -51.26
CA PHE A 36 21.66 6.76 -50.06
C PHE A 36 20.17 6.69 -49.67
N ALA A 37 19.27 6.53 -50.64
CA ALA A 37 17.86 6.31 -50.39
C ALA A 37 17.64 4.95 -49.70
N GLU A 38 18.26 3.89 -50.23
CA GLU A 38 18.22 2.54 -49.66
C GLU A 38 18.76 2.51 -48.22
N ILE A 39 19.95 3.10 -47.98
CA ILE A 39 20.51 3.23 -46.62
C ILE A 39 19.55 4.00 -45.70
N SER A 40 18.86 5.03 -46.20
CA SER A 40 17.91 5.80 -45.40
C SER A 40 16.66 4.98 -45.05
N GLU A 41 16.20 4.12 -45.96
CA GLU A 41 15.10 3.19 -45.73
C GLU A 41 15.48 2.12 -44.72
N VAL A 42 16.64 1.47 -44.87
CA VAL A 42 17.16 0.50 -43.88
C VAL A 42 17.27 1.14 -42.49
N ASN A 43 17.79 2.35 -42.39
CA ASN A 43 17.87 3.04 -41.10
C ASN A 43 16.48 3.36 -40.51
N ARG A 44 15.50 3.70 -41.35
CA ARG A 44 14.13 3.96 -40.89
C ARG A 44 13.46 2.67 -40.40
N THR A 45 13.64 1.57 -41.11
CA THR A 45 13.07 0.26 -40.73
C THR A 45 13.72 -0.25 -39.45
N THR A 46 15.05 -0.16 -39.31
CA THR A 46 15.75 -0.51 -38.06
C THR A 46 15.26 0.34 -36.89
N ARG A 47 15.15 1.66 -37.05
CA ARG A 47 14.61 2.53 -35.98
C ARG A 47 13.16 2.22 -35.63
N ARG A 48 12.34 1.86 -36.62
CA ARG A 48 10.96 1.44 -36.38
C ARG A 48 10.93 0.15 -35.56
N LYS A 49 11.72 -0.86 -35.95
CA LYS A 49 11.83 -2.13 -35.22
C LYS A 49 12.33 -1.93 -33.78
N LEU A 50 13.35 -1.10 -33.59
CA LEU A 50 13.87 -0.78 -32.25
C LEU A 50 12.82 -0.08 -31.38
N ARG A 51 12.05 0.87 -31.94
CA ARG A 51 10.95 1.51 -31.20
C ARG A 51 9.83 0.54 -30.87
N GLU A 52 9.50 -0.35 -31.79
CA GLU A 52 8.47 -1.37 -31.58
C GLU A 52 8.87 -2.34 -30.47
N ALA A 53 10.13 -2.79 -30.45
CA ALA A 53 10.68 -3.58 -29.35
C ALA A 53 10.63 -2.82 -28.01
N ASP A 54 11.11 -1.56 -27.97
CA ASP A 54 11.07 -0.72 -26.77
C ASP A 54 9.63 -0.52 -26.22
N LEU A 55 8.64 -0.38 -27.10
CA LEU A 55 7.23 -0.30 -26.70
C LEU A 55 6.70 -1.62 -26.12
N LEU A 56 7.11 -2.77 -26.68
CA LEU A 56 6.77 -4.07 -26.11
C LEU A 56 7.40 -4.25 -24.73
N ASP A 57 8.66 -3.86 -24.56
CA ASP A 57 9.34 -3.93 -23.27
C ASP A 57 8.65 -3.05 -22.21
N VAL A 58 8.15 -1.87 -22.61
CA VAL A 58 7.30 -1.01 -21.76
C VAL A 58 6.03 -1.74 -21.33
N GLU A 59 5.35 -2.43 -22.23
CA GLU A 59 4.12 -3.18 -21.93
C GLU A 59 4.39 -4.31 -20.94
N HIS A 60 5.44 -5.12 -21.19
CA HIS A 60 5.86 -6.21 -20.31
C HIS A 60 6.18 -5.70 -18.91
N PHE A 61 6.98 -4.63 -18.82
CA PHE A 61 7.28 -4.01 -17.53
C PHE A 61 6.01 -3.58 -16.80
N GLN A 62 5.06 -2.94 -17.48
CA GLN A 62 3.80 -2.50 -16.85
C GLN A 62 2.92 -3.66 -16.40
N ASP A 63 2.90 -4.77 -17.14
CA ASP A 63 2.20 -5.99 -16.75
C ASP A 63 2.81 -6.61 -15.49
N GLU A 64 4.13 -6.77 -15.45
CA GLU A 64 4.82 -7.27 -14.26
C GLU A 64 4.55 -6.40 -13.03
N GLN A 65 4.54 -5.06 -13.20
CA GLN A 65 4.25 -4.14 -12.11
C GLN A 65 2.79 -4.23 -11.62
N ARG A 66 1.85 -4.58 -12.50
CA ARG A 66 0.45 -4.85 -12.13
C ARG A 66 0.33 -6.17 -11.38
N GLU A 67 1.00 -7.21 -11.87
CA GLU A 67 0.96 -8.56 -11.33
C GLU A 67 1.58 -8.63 -9.92
N LEU A 68 2.64 -7.87 -9.68
CA LEU A 68 3.20 -7.65 -8.34
C LEU A 68 2.15 -7.20 -7.30
N GLY A 69 1.11 -6.46 -7.71
CA GLY A 69 0.02 -6.06 -6.81
C GLY A 69 0.38 -5.01 -5.75
N PHE A 70 1.62 -4.49 -5.72
CA PHE A 70 2.07 -3.51 -4.72
C PHE A 70 1.19 -2.26 -4.69
N ASP A 71 0.80 -1.72 -5.84
CA ASP A 71 -0.07 -0.53 -5.91
C ASP A 71 -1.45 -0.77 -5.29
N SER A 72 -1.99 -1.99 -5.44
CA SER A 72 -3.26 -2.40 -4.85
C SER A 72 -3.14 -2.51 -3.34
N PHE A 73 -2.11 -3.20 -2.86
CA PHE A 73 -1.78 -3.30 -1.44
C PHE A 73 -1.59 -1.92 -0.80
N HIS A 74 -0.73 -1.09 -1.39
CA HIS A 74 -0.45 0.26 -0.91
C HIS A 74 -1.73 1.10 -0.80
N ARG A 75 -2.61 1.04 -1.81
CA ARG A 75 -3.89 1.79 -1.82
C ARG A 75 -4.84 1.33 -0.72
N ARG A 76 -4.95 0.02 -0.47
CA ARG A 76 -5.80 -0.53 0.61
C ARG A 76 -5.34 -0.03 1.98
N VAL A 77 -4.03 -0.11 2.25
CA VAL A 77 -3.46 0.37 3.52
C VAL A 77 -3.60 1.89 3.66
N GLU A 78 -3.38 2.66 2.60
CA GLU A 78 -3.59 4.12 2.60
C GLU A 78 -5.05 4.48 2.91
N ASN A 79 -6.03 3.74 2.38
CA ASN A 79 -7.44 3.98 2.66
C ASN A 79 -7.80 3.68 4.13
N LEU A 80 -7.26 2.60 4.69
CA LEU A 80 -7.43 2.26 6.11
C LEU A 80 -6.86 3.37 7.02
N ALA A 81 -5.63 3.80 6.74
CA ALA A 81 -4.97 4.86 7.49
C ALA A 81 -5.70 6.20 7.36
N ARG A 82 -6.24 6.50 6.16
CA ARG A 82 -7.08 7.68 5.93
C ARG A 82 -8.34 7.67 6.79
N ALA A 83 -9.08 6.56 6.79
CA ALA A 83 -10.30 6.43 7.57
C ALA A 83 -10.01 6.61 9.08
N ALA A 84 -8.92 6.02 9.59
CA ALA A 84 -8.51 6.20 10.98
C ALA A 84 -8.13 7.65 11.32
N LEU A 85 -7.39 8.33 10.43
CA LEU A 85 -7.00 9.73 10.64
C LEU A 85 -8.19 10.70 10.55
N GLU A 86 -9.14 10.44 9.65
CA GLU A 86 -10.38 11.21 9.53
C GLU A 86 -11.26 11.05 10.78
N ALA A 87 -11.39 9.82 11.31
CA ALA A 87 -12.07 9.56 12.58
C ALA A 87 -11.40 10.30 13.76
N ALA A 88 -10.07 10.46 13.73
CA ALA A 88 -9.32 11.25 14.71
C ALA A 88 -9.40 12.78 14.47
N GLY A 89 -10.17 13.25 13.49
CA GLY A 89 -10.38 14.69 13.21
C GLY A 89 -9.27 15.35 12.38
N TYR A 90 -8.45 14.56 11.69
CA TYR A 90 -7.44 15.05 10.74
C TYR A 90 -8.03 15.15 9.34
N ARG A 91 -7.59 16.15 8.57
CA ARG A 91 -7.93 16.31 7.16
C ARG A 91 -6.68 16.42 6.31
N ARG A 92 -6.74 15.94 5.07
CA ARG A 92 -5.66 16.13 4.10
C ARG A 92 -5.78 17.49 3.42
N HIS A 93 -4.87 18.40 3.71
CA HIS A 93 -4.69 19.67 3.00
C HIS A 93 -3.84 19.44 1.74
N LYS A 94 -4.32 19.96 0.60
CA LYS A 94 -3.67 19.91 -0.74
C LYS A 94 -2.74 18.71 -0.95
N ARG A 95 -3.33 17.56 -1.26
CA ARG A 95 -2.68 16.34 -1.80
C ARG A 95 -1.57 15.68 -0.96
N SER A 96 -1.10 16.21 0.16
CA SER A 96 0.00 15.56 0.92
C SER A 96 0.08 15.85 2.42
N GLU A 97 -0.58 16.89 2.96
CA GLU A 97 -0.39 17.27 4.36
C GLU A 97 -1.61 17.00 5.23
N TRP A 98 -1.48 16.10 6.19
CA TRP A 98 -2.49 15.92 7.23
C TRP A 98 -2.46 17.09 8.23
N ARG A 99 -3.60 17.73 8.47
CA ARG A 99 -3.78 18.85 9.39
C ARG A 99 -4.98 18.59 10.29
N LYS A 100 -4.85 18.86 11.59
CA LYS A 100 -5.96 18.76 12.56
C LYS A 100 -6.99 19.86 12.30
N ARG A 101 -8.29 19.58 12.36
CA ARG A 101 -9.32 20.63 12.40
C ARG A 101 -9.09 21.49 13.65
N ARG A 102 -8.97 22.81 13.48
CA ARG A 102 -9.15 23.73 14.62
C ARG A 102 -10.63 23.64 14.99
N MET A 103 -10.94 23.15 16.18
CA MET A 103 -12.28 23.36 16.72
C MET A 103 -12.45 24.87 16.98
N PRO A 104 -13.62 25.46 16.70
CA PRO A 104 -13.93 26.78 17.22
C PRO A 104 -13.75 26.71 18.75
N ARG A 105 -13.08 27.68 19.35
CA ARG A 105 -13.12 27.83 20.80
C ARG A 105 -14.59 27.97 21.18
N VAL A 106 -15.15 26.97 21.87
CA VAL A 106 -16.41 27.16 22.56
C VAL A 106 -16.10 28.15 23.67
N ASN A 107 -16.52 29.40 23.50
CA ASN A 107 -16.46 30.37 24.58
C ASN A 107 -17.39 29.86 25.69
N ALA A 108 -16.90 29.88 26.93
CA ALA A 108 -17.60 29.39 28.12
C ALA A 108 -18.95 30.07 28.39
N SER A 109 -19.33 31.08 27.61
CA SER A 109 -20.57 31.84 27.73
C SER A 109 -21.81 31.18 27.11
N ASN A 110 -21.68 30.05 26.40
CA ASN A 110 -22.83 29.38 25.77
C ASN A 110 -23.27 28.07 26.45
N THR A 111 -22.58 27.63 27.51
CA THR A 111 -22.94 26.38 28.21
C THR A 111 -24.09 26.57 29.20
N GLU A 112 -24.32 27.79 29.69
CA GLU A 112 -25.39 28.07 30.65
C GLU A 112 -26.79 28.14 30.00
N LEU A 113 -26.89 28.35 28.69
CA LEU A 113 -28.20 28.47 28.02
C LEU A 113 -28.85 27.13 27.65
N ALA A 114 -28.14 26.01 27.78
CA ALA A 114 -28.63 24.68 27.38
C ALA A 114 -29.15 23.82 28.55
N LEU A 115 -29.01 24.27 29.80
CA LEU A 115 -29.39 23.52 31.00
C LEU A 115 -30.70 23.97 31.66
N ALA A 116 -31.40 24.96 31.12
CA ALA A 116 -32.75 25.31 31.56
C ALA A 116 -33.80 24.53 30.73
N SER A 117 -34.24 23.38 31.25
CA SER A 117 -35.39 22.60 30.73
C SER A 117 -36.73 23.36 30.88
N PRO A 118 -37.85 22.89 30.29
CA PRO A 118 -38.66 21.91 31.04
C PRO A 118 -39.37 20.82 30.20
N SER A 119 -39.41 19.62 30.78
CA SER A 119 -40.56 18.74 31.04
C SER A 119 -41.76 18.64 30.06
N ALA A 120 -42.15 17.37 29.84
CA ALA A 120 -43.47 16.81 29.53
C ALA A 120 -43.93 16.69 28.07
N SER A 121 -43.96 15.44 27.57
CA SER A 121 -45.23 14.83 27.13
C SER A 121 -45.15 13.31 27.22
N ALA A 122 -46.11 12.74 27.95
CA ALA A 122 -46.43 11.32 27.96
C ALA A 122 -47.14 10.96 26.64
N GLY A 123 -46.72 9.85 26.03
CA GLY A 123 -47.38 9.26 24.86
C GLY A 123 -47.29 7.75 24.97
N GLU A 124 -48.41 7.14 25.33
CA GLU A 124 -48.63 5.70 25.36
C GLU A 124 -48.35 5.07 23.99
N HIS A 125 -47.60 3.96 23.96
CA HIS A 125 -47.74 2.97 22.89
C HIS A 125 -47.65 1.56 23.48
N LYS A 126 -48.83 0.92 23.53
CA LYS A 126 -49.02 -0.51 23.79
C LYS A 126 -48.50 -1.34 22.60
N GLY A 127 -47.94 -2.50 22.90
CA GLY A 127 -48.22 -3.71 22.11
C GLY A 127 -47.04 -4.34 21.37
N GLY A 128 -46.41 -5.32 22.02
CA GLY A 128 -46.05 -6.60 21.40
C GLY A 128 -44.84 -6.63 20.47
N GLN A 129 -43.66 -6.92 21.02
CA GLN A 129 -42.52 -7.51 20.28
C GLN A 129 -41.39 -8.05 21.18
N ASP A 130 -41.71 -8.69 22.32
CA ASP A 130 -40.67 -9.14 23.28
C ASP A 130 -40.19 -10.60 23.15
N PHE A 131 -40.64 -11.37 22.14
CA PHE A 131 -40.30 -12.81 22.06
C PHE A 131 -39.20 -13.22 21.08
N SER A 132 -38.56 -12.29 20.36
CA SER A 132 -37.55 -12.63 19.34
C SER A 132 -36.09 -12.29 19.69
N LEU A 133 -35.85 -11.51 20.75
CA LEU A 133 -34.50 -11.10 21.19
C LEU A 133 -33.81 -12.14 22.09
N ALA A 134 -34.58 -12.88 22.89
CA ALA A 134 -34.04 -13.87 23.82
C ALA A 134 -33.47 -15.13 23.11
N VAL A 135 -34.09 -15.56 22.00
CA VAL A 135 -33.63 -16.72 21.21
C VAL A 135 -32.37 -16.37 20.41
N ALA A 136 -32.28 -15.16 19.84
CA ALA A 136 -31.10 -14.68 19.15
C ALA A 136 -29.91 -14.45 20.11
N ALA A 137 -30.16 -13.94 21.31
CA ALA A 137 -29.14 -13.81 22.36
C ALA A 137 -28.66 -15.17 22.88
N SER A 138 -29.56 -16.14 23.03
CA SER A 138 -29.21 -17.52 23.42
C SER A 138 -28.39 -18.24 22.34
N SER A 139 -28.72 -18.04 21.06
CA SER A 139 -27.98 -18.56 19.90
C SER A 139 -26.59 -17.94 19.79
N ALA A 140 -26.48 -16.62 19.93
CA ALA A 140 -25.21 -15.91 19.91
C ALA A 140 -24.31 -16.34 21.08
N ALA A 141 -24.88 -16.54 22.28
CA ALA A 141 -24.14 -17.04 23.44
C ALA A 141 -23.68 -18.50 23.27
N THR A 142 -24.48 -19.37 22.63
CA THR A 142 -24.06 -20.75 22.32
C THR A 142 -22.98 -20.78 21.24
N GLU A 143 -23.08 -19.91 20.24
CA GLU A 143 -22.10 -19.78 19.16
C GLU A 143 -20.77 -19.17 19.66
N GLU A 144 -20.82 -18.20 20.56
CA GLU A 144 -19.66 -17.60 21.22
C GLU A 144 -18.97 -18.60 22.16
N THR A 145 -19.74 -19.40 22.90
CA THR A 145 -19.19 -20.47 23.77
C THR A 145 -18.58 -21.61 22.95
N ARG A 146 -19.22 -21.99 21.83
CA ARG A 146 -18.69 -22.98 20.87
C ARG A 146 -17.41 -22.51 20.19
N ASN A 147 -17.36 -21.24 19.80
CA ASN A 147 -16.16 -20.60 19.27
C ASN A 147 -15.04 -20.59 20.33
N ARG A 148 -15.37 -20.33 21.61
CA ARG A 148 -14.42 -20.35 22.73
C ARG A 148 -13.88 -21.75 23.06
N GLN A 149 -14.71 -22.79 22.92
CA GLN A 149 -14.30 -24.19 23.06
C GLN A 149 -13.37 -24.60 21.91
N ALA A 150 -13.75 -24.29 20.66
CA ALA A 150 -12.91 -24.52 19.47
C ALA A 150 -11.57 -23.76 19.54
N LEU A 151 -11.55 -22.58 20.17
CA LEU A 151 -10.34 -21.79 20.46
C LEU A 151 -9.41 -22.44 21.49
N THR A 152 -9.96 -23.22 22.43
CA THR A 152 -9.18 -23.90 23.47
C THR A 152 -8.55 -25.18 22.91
N ASP A 153 -9.31 -25.90 22.09
CA ASP A 153 -8.83 -27.08 21.37
C ASP A 153 -7.72 -26.72 20.35
N PHE A 154 -7.73 -25.49 19.82
CA PHE A 154 -6.78 -24.95 18.85
C PHE A 154 -5.33 -24.79 19.37
N VAL A 155 -5.13 -24.33 20.61
CA VAL A 155 -3.77 -24.19 21.19
C VAL A 155 -3.14 -25.58 21.46
N THR A 156 -3.95 -26.64 21.40
CA THR A 156 -3.59 -28.01 21.77
C THR A 156 -3.61 -29.01 20.61
N LEU A 157 -3.94 -28.59 19.38
CA LEU A 157 -3.87 -29.50 18.22
C LEU A 157 -2.40 -29.89 17.95
N PRO A 158 -2.08 -31.19 17.87
CA PRO A 158 -0.76 -31.64 17.44
C PRO A 158 -0.41 -31.11 16.04
N GLU A 159 0.84 -30.69 15.83
CA GLU A 159 1.33 -30.11 14.57
C GLU A 159 0.98 -31.00 13.35
N ASP A 160 1.05 -32.31 13.50
CA ASP A 160 0.77 -33.29 12.44
C ASP A 160 -0.69 -33.25 11.96
N GLU A 161 -1.65 -33.12 12.89
CA GLU A 161 -3.08 -33.07 12.56
C GLU A 161 -3.44 -31.74 11.88
N PHE A 162 -2.73 -30.67 12.27
CA PHE A 162 -2.88 -29.37 11.64
C PHE A 162 -2.37 -29.36 10.19
N GLN A 163 -1.20 -29.96 9.93
CA GLN A 163 -0.65 -30.10 8.58
C GLN A 163 -1.54 -30.97 7.67
N GLN A 164 -2.15 -32.02 8.22
CA GLN A 164 -3.06 -32.89 7.47
C GLN A 164 -4.32 -32.12 7.01
N ARG A 165 -4.90 -31.30 7.88
CA ARG A 165 -6.06 -30.46 7.53
C ARG A 165 -5.72 -29.37 6.51
N ILE A 166 -4.51 -28.82 6.55
CA ILE A 166 -4.03 -27.92 5.49
C ILE A 166 -3.95 -28.62 4.13
N GLY A 167 -3.54 -29.90 4.11
CA GLY A 167 -3.60 -30.73 2.90
C GLY A 167 -5.00 -30.78 2.30
N LEU A 168 -6.00 -31.12 3.13
CA LEU A 168 -7.41 -31.22 2.73
C LEU A 168 -7.98 -29.86 2.28
N ALA A 169 -7.61 -28.77 2.94
CA ALA A 169 -8.03 -27.43 2.54
C ALA A 169 -7.46 -27.01 1.17
N LYS A 170 -6.21 -27.39 0.86
CA LYS A 170 -5.60 -27.13 -0.45
C LYS A 170 -6.29 -27.88 -1.59
N GLU A 171 -6.89 -29.02 -1.27
CA GLU A 171 -7.70 -29.81 -2.21
C GLU A 171 -9.12 -29.26 -2.40
N GLY A 172 -9.49 -28.21 -1.66
CA GLY A 172 -10.73 -27.46 -1.85
C GLY A 172 -11.89 -27.89 -0.95
N ASP A 173 -11.63 -28.61 0.15
CA ASP A 173 -12.67 -28.96 1.11
C ASP A 173 -13.26 -27.71 1.78
N LEU A 174 -14.53 -27.43 1.47
CA LEU A 174 -15.25 -26.24 1.88
C LEU A 174 -15.47 -26.18 3.40
N GLU A 175 -15.62 -27.32 4.05
CA GLU A 175 -15.85 -27.38 5.51
C GLU A 175 -14.56 -27.07 6.27
N THR A 176 -13.42 -27.61 5.81
CA THR A 176 -12.10 -27.24 6.31
C THR A 176 -11.74 -25.78 5.98
N LEU A 177 -12.16 -25.26 4.82
CA LEU A 177 -11.94 -23.84 4.46
C LEU A 177 -12.76 -22.86 5.32
N ASP A 178 -14.03 -23.15 5.62
CA ASP A 178 -14.84 -22.33 6.55
C ASP A 178 -14.25 -22.36 7.96
N TRP A 179 -13.83 -23.55 8.40
CA TRP A 179 -13.13 -23.72 9.67
C TRP A 179 -11.83 -22.91 9.71
N MET A 180 -10.99 -22.98 8.67
CA MET A 180 -9.76 -22.19 8.56
C MET A 180 -10.04 -20.68 8.56
N TYR A 181 -11.08 -20.23 7.87
CA TYR A 181 -11.48 -18.82 7.84
C TYR A 181 -11.82 -18.31 9.25
N ARG A 182 -12.61 -19.06 10.03
CA ARG A 182 -12.94 -18.72 11.42
C ARG A 182 -11.70 -18.71 12.31
N VAL A 183 -10.81 -19.69 12.14
CA VAL A 183 -9.53 -19.77 12.87
C VAL A 183 -8.67 -18.53 12.57
N PHE A 184 -8.52 -18.13 11.31
CA PHE A 184 -7.75 -16.94 10.95
C PHE A 184 -8.34 -15.63 11.47
N LEU A 185 -9.67 -15.52 11.59
CA LEU A 185 -10.32 -14.33 12.17
C LEU A 185 -10.04 -14.17 13.67
N THR A 186 -9.79 -15.26 14.37
CA THR A 186 -9.56 -15.26 15.82
C THR A 186 -8.09 -15.11 16.22
N ASP A 187 -7.18 -15.09 15.25
CA ASP A 187 -5.75 -14.94 15.46
C ASP A 187 -5.40 -13.50 15.89
N PRO A 188 -5.08 -13.26 17.17
CA PRO A 188 -4.94 -11.91 17.72
C PRO A 188 -3.76 -11.12 17.15
N VAL A 189 -2.82 -11.80 16.47
CA VAL A 189 -1.62 -11.19 15.87
C VAL A 189 -1.58 -11.39 14.34
N GLY A 190 -2.44 -12.26 13.79
CA GLY A 190 -2.39 -12.66 12.38
C GLY A 190 -1.24 -13.62 12.06
N LYS A 191 -0.61 -14.24 13.07
CA LYS A 191 0.56 -15.12 12.94
C LYS A 191 0.27 -16.40 12.15
N LEU A 192 -0.90 -17.00 12.32
CA LEU A 192 -1.40 -18.15 11.54
C LEU A 192 -1.81 -17.73 10.13
N ALA A 193 -2.45 -16.57 9.99
CA ALA A 193 -2.76 -16.01 8.67
C ALA A 193 -1.48 -15.62 7.90
N GLU A 194 -0.38 -15.30 8.61
CA GLU A 194 0.95 -15.08 8.04
C GLU A 194 1.69 -16.38 7.73
N LEU A 195 1.55 -17.40 8.59
CA LEU A 195 2.22 -18.70 8.46
C LEU A 195 1.58 -19.56 7.37
N TYR A 196 0.26 -19.51 7.24
CA TYR A 196 -0.53 -20.39 6.36
C TYR A 196 -1.33 -19.64 5.29
N GLY A 197 -1.64 -18.36 5.51
CA GLY A 197 -2.29 -17.52 4.50
C GLY A 197 -1.30 -16.91 3.51
N ALA A 198 -1.75 -16.72 2.28
CA ALA A 198 -1.00 -15.98 1.28
C ALA A 198 -1.16 -14.48 1.54
N SER A 199 -0.56 -13.95 2.61
CA SER A 199 -0.65 -12.51 2.87
C SER A 199 -0.06 -11.75 1.67
N ALA A 200 -0.83 -10.83 1.07
CA ALA A 200 -0.37 -10.11 -0.12
C ALA A 200 0.98 -9.42 0.13
N ALA A 201 1.19 -8.94 1.37
CA ALA A 201 2.45 -8.41 1.85
C ALA A 201 3.61 -9.42 1.76
N LYS A 202 3.43 -10.65 2.24
CA LYS A 202 4.47 -11.70 2.19
C LYS A 202 4.69 -12.22 0.77
N GLN A 203 3.65 -12.28 -0.06
CA GLN A 203 3.81 -12.62 -1.48
C GLN A 203 4.66 -11.56 -2.19
N ILE A 204 4.34 -10.28 -2.02
CA ILE A 204 5.13 -9.16 -2.55
C ILE A 204 6.56 -9.23 -2.04
N GLU A 205 6.76 -9.40 -0.73
CA GLU A 205 8.09 -9.55 -0.10
C GLU A 205 8.91 -10.66 -0.77
N ARG A 206 8.34 -11.86 -0.91
CA ARG A 206 9.02 -13.01 -1.54
C ARG A 206 9.46 -12.69 -2.96
N ILE A 207 8.58 -12.11 -3.77
CA ILE A 207 8.89 -11.76 -5.16
C ILE A 207 10.00 -10.70 -5.21
N LEU A 208 9.91 -9.65 -4.41
CA LEU A 208 10.89 -8.56 -4.41
C LEU A 208 12.25 -9.00 -3.88
N VAL A 209 12.28 -9.82 -2.82
CA VAL A 209 13.53 -10.40 -2.30
C VAL A 209 14.20 -11.26 -3.36
N HIS A 210 13.42 -12.08 -4.08
CA HIS A 210 13.95 -12.87 -5.18
C HIS A 210 14.52 -11.99 -6.32
N ARG A 211 13.82 -10.91 -6.71
CA ARG A 211 14.31 -9.97 -7.74
C ARG A 211 15.63 -9.29 -7.35
N ILE A 212 15.78 -8.90 -6.08
CA ILE A 212 16.98 -8.20 -5.60
C ILE A 212 18.15 -9.19 -5.45
N ALA A 213 17.95 -10.26 -4.69
CA ALA A 213 19.02 -11.16 -4.27
C ALA A 213 19.31 -12.29 -5.27
N GLY A 214 18.46 -12.52 -6.28
CA GLY A 214 18.63 -13.66 -7.20
C GLY A 214 18.66 -14.96 -6.42
N ASP A 215 19.57 -15.90 -6.74
CA ASP A 215 19.72 -17.20 -6.06
C ASP A 215 20.72 -17.20 -4.89
N ASP A 216 21.30 -16.04 -4.55
CA ASP A 216 22.18 -15.91 -3.40
C ASP A 216 21.39 -16.04 -2.09
N GLN A 217 21.55 -17.19 -1.42
CA GLN A 217 20.86 -17.49 -0.16
C GLN A 217 21.28 -16.56 0.99
N VAL A 218 22.54 -16.12 1.01
CA VAL A 218 23.04 -15.21 2.05
C VAL A 218 22.43 -13.83 1.85
N ALA A 219 22.39 -13.34 0.61
CA ALA A 219 21.74 -12.07 0.27
C ALA A 219 20.23 -12.10 0.55
N ARG A 220 19.53 -13.20 0.18
CA ARG A 220 18.09 -13.38 0.50
C ARG A 220 17.84 -13.32 2.00
N THR A 221 18.61 -14.08 2.77
CA THR A 221 18.47 -14.14 4.24
C THR A 221 18.75 -12.78 4.87
N SER A 222 19.81 -12.10 4.43
CA SER A 222 20.19 -10.78 4.93
C SER A 222 19.11 -9.73 4.63
N LEU A 223 18.55 -9.74 3.43
CA LEU A 223 17.50 -8.81 3.01
C LEU A 223 16.19 -9.05 3.78
N LEU A 224 15.80 -10.30 3.99
CA LEU A 224 14.66 -10.65 4.85
C LEU A 224 14.87 -10.17 6.29
N ALA A 225 16.05 -10.40 6.85
CA ALA A 225 16.41 -9.93 8.19
C ALA A 225 16.38 -8.39 8.28
N GLN A 226 16.85 -7.70 7.25
CA GLN A 226 16.83 -6.23 7.18
C GLN A 226 15.40 -5.69 7.12
N VAL A 227 14.54 -6.26 6.29
CA VAL A 227 13.12 -5.88 6.18
C VAL A 227 12.41 -6.11 7.51
N GLU A 228 12.65 -7.25 8.15
CA GLU A 228 12.02 -7.56 9.43
C GLU A 228 12.53 -6.65 10.55
N ARG A 229 13.84 -6.38 10.59
CA ARG A 229 14.43 -5.41 11.52
C ARG A 229 13.82 -4.02 11.34
N MET A 230 13.68 -3.57 10.10
CA MET A 230 13.04 -2.31 9.78
C MET A 230 11.59 -2.26 10.29
N ARG A 231 10.80 -3.34 10.12
CA ARG A 231 9.44 -3.41 10.68
C ARG A 231 9.41 -3.30 12.19
N MET A 232 10.31 -4.00 12.88
CA MET A 232 10.40 -3.96 14.35
C MET A 232 10.73 -2.55 14.84
N ASP A 233 11.75 -1.92 14.27
CA ASP A 233 12.18 -0.56 14.62
C ASP A 233 11.06 0.48 14.30
N LEU A 234 10.35 0.28 13.18
CA LEU A 234 9.22 1.12 12.77
C LEU A 234 7.90 0.84 13.50
N SER A 235 7.77 -0.28 14.20
CA SER A 235 6.59 -0.59 15.00
C SER A 235 6.77 -0.09 16.43
N GLY A 236 7.97 -0.25 17.01
CA GLY A 236 8.22 0.04 18.42
C GLY A 236 7.78 -1.12 19.33
N PRO A 237 7.93 -0.99 20.65
CA PRO A 237 7.74 -2.09 21.60
C PRO A 237 6.27 -2.52 21.78
N GLU A 238 5.32 -1.59 21.68
CA GLU A 238 3.88 -1.87 21.83
C GLU A 238 3.08 -1.23 20.69
N PRO A 239 3.18 -1.76 19.46
CA PRO A 239 2.52 -1.16 18.31
C PRO A 239 1.03 -1.45 18.31
N SER A 240 0.21 -0.45 18.05
CA SER A 240 -1.20 -0.64 17.69
C SER A 240 -1.33 -1.43 16.38
N ALA A 241 -2.49 -2.03 16.13
CA ALA A 241 -2.74 -2.77 14.89
C ALA A 241 -2.52 -1.91 13.63
N LEU A 242 -2.88 -0.62 13.69
CA LEU A 242 -2.66 0.32 12.60
C LEU A 242 -1.17 0.63 12.38
N GLU A 243 -0.39 0.78 13.46
CA GLU A 243 1.05 1.00 13.36
C GLU A 243 1.77 -0.20 12.76
N ARG A 244 1.39 -1.43 13.11
CA ARG A 244 1.95 -2.65 12.50
C ARG A 244 1.73 -2.69 10.99
N VAL A 245 0.49 -2.42 10.54
CA VAL A 245 0.15 -2.40 9.11
C VAL A 245 0.88 -1.27 8.37
N LEU A 246 1.02 -0.09 8.99
CA LEU A 246 1.77 1.02 8.41
C LEU A 246 3.28 0.78 8.36
N ALA A 247 3.87 0.17 9.39
CA ALA A 247 5.27 -0.25 9.40
C ALA A 247 5.54 -1.28 8.29
N ASN A 248 4.64 -2.25 8.11
CA ASN A 248 4.74 -3.20 7.00
C ASN A 248 4.65 -2.51 5.63
N ARG A 249 3.76 -1.52 5.46
CA ARG A 249 3.69 -0.70 4.24
C ARG A 249 4.98 0.06 3.98
N VAL A 250 5.59 0.66 5.00
CA VAL A 250 6.88 1.38 4.84
C VAL A 250 7.97 0.41 4.39
N ALA A 251 8.09 -0.75 5.03
CA ALA A 251 9.08 -1.75 4.68
C ALA A 251 8.91 -2.29 3.24
N LEU A 252 7.68 -2.57 2.81
CA LEU A 252 7.41 -3.00 1.44
C LEU A 252 7.62 -1.89 0.40
N ALA A 253 7.30 -0.64 0.74
CA ALA A 253 7.56 0.49 -0.15
C ALA A 253 9.07 0.73 -0.34
N TRP A 254 9.84 0.58 0.74
CA TRP A 254 11.30 0.61 0.69
C TRP A 254 11.85 -0.52 -0.20
N LEU A 255 11.40 -1.76 0.01
CA LEU A 255 11.85 -2.92 -0.76
C LEU A 255 11.49 -2.79 -2.24
N THR A 256 10.28 -2.30 -2.56
CA THR A 256 9.84 -2.06 -3.94
C THR A 256 10.71 -1.00 -4.61
N LEU A 257 11.01 0.09 -3.91
CA LEU A 257 11.89 1.15 -4.43
C LEU A 257 13.26 0.59 -4.78
N HIS A 258 13.88 -0.16 -3.87
CA HIS A 258 15.20 -0.75 -4.09
C HIS A 258 15.17 -1.77 -5.24
N SER A 259 14.12 -2.59 -5.34
CA SER A 259 13.99 -3.52 -6.46
C SER A 259 13.97 -2.83 -7.82
N LEU A 260 13.29 -1.67 -7.93
CA LEU A 260 13.18 -0.91 -9.17
C LEU A 260 14.48 -0.17 -9.49
N GLU A 261 15.14 0.39 -8.48
CA GLU A 261 16.44 1.06 -8.65
C GLU A 261 17.52 0.06 -9.08
N LEU A 262 17.59 -1.12 -8.46
CA LEU A 262 18.52 -2.16 -8.90
C LEU A 262 18.20 -2.68 -10.29
N GLN A 263 16.92 -2.85 -10.65
CA GLN A 263 16.53 -3.26 -11.99
C GLN A 263 16.96 -2.22 -13.03
N TYR A 264 16.70 -0.95 -12.76
CA TYR A 264 17.11 0.15 -13.62
C TYR A 264 18.63 0.14 -13.83
N GLU A 265 19.42 0.12 -12.75
CA GLU A 265 20.88 0.13 -12.82
C GLU A 265 21.46 -1.08 -13.57
N ARG A 266 20.88 -2.28 -13.40
CA ARG A 266 21.30 -3.49 -14.13
C ARG A 266 21.07 -3.38 -15.63
N GLU A 267 20.00 -2.68 -16.02
CA GLU A 267 19.55 -2.62 -17.41
C GLU A 267 19.95 -1.32 -18.12
N THR A 268 20.41 -0.27 -17.41
CA THR A 268 20.65 1.10 -17.93
C THR A 268 21.31 1.17 -19.31
N HIS A 269 22.28 0.29 -19.59
CA HIS A 269 23.01 0.29 -20.86
C HIS A 269 22.25 -0.34 -22.04
N ASN A 270 21.22 -1.13 -21.76
CA ASN A 270 20.43 -1.89 -22.73
C ASN A 270 18.97 -1.40 -22.85
N LEU A 271 18.55 -0.44 -22.02
CA LEU A 271 17.18 0.07 -22.04
C LEU A 271 16.90 0.88 -23.31
N GLY A 272 15.78 0.56 -23.97
CA GLY A 272 15.17 1.47 -24.91
C GLY A 272 14.72 2.77 -24.23
N PRO A 273 14.70 3.91 -24.95
CA PRO A 273 14.41 5.21 -24.36
C PRO A 273 13.01 5.32 -23.74
N ALA A 274 12.00 4.64 -24.30
CA ALA A 274 10.64 4.67 -23.76
C ALA A 274 10.53 3.84 -22.47
N LEU A 275 11.19 2.68 -22.41
CA LEU A 275 11.28 1.88 -21.20
C LEU A 275 12.02 2.63 -20.09
N ALA A 276 13.18 3.22 -20.39
CA ALA A 276 13.95 4.00 -19.42
C ALA A 276 13.10 5.12 -18.77
N GLU A 277 12.41 5.92 -19.60
CA GLU A 277 11.53 6.97 -19.08
C GLU A 277 10.38 6.40 -18.22
N THR A 278 9.82 5.25 -18.63
CA THR A 278 8.75 4.59 -17.88
C THR A 278 9.23 4.10 -16.51
N MET A 279 10.42 3.50 -16.44
CA MET A 279 11.04 3.05 -15.20
C MET A 279 11.37 4.23 -14.28
N GLU A 280 11.96 5.31 -14.79
CA GLU A 280 12.24 6.52 -14.01
C GLU A 280 10.96 7.11 -13.40
N ARG A 281 9.89 7.24 -14.19
CA ARG A 281 8.58 7.69 -13.68
C ARG A 281 8.02 6.75 -12.62
N ARG A 282 8.24 5.44 -12.75
CA ARG A 282 7.83 4.43 -11.77
C ARG A 282 8.62 4.56 -10.47
N ILE A 283 9.94 4.67 -10.53
CA ILE A 283 10.83 4.92 -9.38
C ILE A 283 10.39 6.21 -8.65
N ALA A 284 10.19 7.32 -9.38
CA ALA A 284 9.75 8.58 -8.80
C ALA A 284 8.36 8.49 -8.13
N ARG A 285 7.44 7.65 -8.64
CA ARG A 285 6.15 7.38 -8.00
C ARG A 285 6.31 6.54 -6.74
N THR A 286 7.12 5.47 -6.78
CA THR A 286 7.36 4.60 -5.63
C THR A 286 8.07 5.34 -4.51
N ASN A 287 9.04 6.20 -4.82
CA ASN A 287 9.70 7.05 -3.83
C ASN A 287 8.71 8.02 -3.15
N ARG A 288 7.76 8.59 -3.90
CA ARG A 288 6.68 9.40 -3.30
C ARG A 288 5.81 8.56 -2.36
N GLN A 289 5.43 7.35 -2.77
CA GLN A 289 4.64 6.42 -1.95
C GLN A 289 5.38 6.03 -0.66
N PHE A 290 6.68 5.75 -0.74
CA PHE A 290 7.53 5.50 0.42
C PHE A 290 7.54 6.68 1.40
N ASN A 291 7.79 7.89 0.90
CA ASN A 291 7.77 9.10 1.72
C ASN A 291 6.40 9.38 2.35
N GLU A 292 5.31 9.14 1.61
CA GLU A 292 3.94 9.25 2.14
C GLU A 292 3.66 8.22 3.25
N ALA A 293 4.13 6.98 3.09
CA ALA A 293 4.00 5.93 4.11
C ALA A 293 4.73 6.32 5.40
N CYS A 294 5.98 6.79 5.30
CA CYS A 294 6.76 7.26 6.44
C CYS A 294 6.06 8.40 7.19
N LYS A 295 5.54 9.40 6.46
CA LYS A 295 4.80 10.52 7.05
C LYS A 295 3.53 10.06 7.76
N THR A 296 2.78 9.15 7.14
CA THR A 296 1.53 8.62 7.70
C THR A 296 1.79 7.87 9.01
N LEU A 297 2.80 7.00 9.04
CA LEU A 297 3.22 6.31 10.27
C LEU A 297 3.63 7.29 11.37
N ALA A 298 4.41 8.32 11.03
CA ALA A 298 4.83 9.34 12.00
C ALA A 298 3.62 10.12 12.60
N ILE A 299 2.60 10.42 11.78
CA ILE A 299 1.38 11.09 12.25
C ILE A 299 0.58 10.19 13.18
N VAL A 300 0.40 8.92 12.82
CA VAL A 300 -0.32 7.94 13.66
C VAL A 300 0.41 7.73 14.99
N ARG A 301 1.74 7.61 14.98
CA ARG A 301 2.54 7.55 16.22
C ARG A 301 2.33 8.78 17.09
N ARG A 302 2.38 9.98 16.52
CA ARG A 302 2.12 11.22 17.27
C ARG A 302 0.71 11.27 17.87
N LEU A 303 -0.26 10.60 17.25
CA LEU A 303 -1.62 10.46 17.78
C LEU A 303 -1.71 9.43 18.91
N ALA A 304 -0.92 8.36 18.85
CA ALA A 304 -0.84 7.30 19.85
C ALA A 304 0.01 7.69 21.08
N VAL A 305 0.96 8.63 20.95
CA VAL A 305 1.77 9.17 22.07
C VAL A 305 0.89 10.05 22.99
N PRO A 306 0.45 9.56 24.14
CA PRO A 306 -0.79 9.98 24.80
C PRO A 306 -0.99 11.48 25.12
N ALA A 307 -2.21 11.96 24.80
CA ALA A 307 -2.97 12.94 25.61
C ALA A 307 -3.34 12.41 27.02
N ILE A 308 -2.91 11.20 27.34
CA ILE A 308 -2.93 10.54 28.66
C ILE A 308 -1.63 10.86 29.41
N ARG A 309 -1.37 12.14 29.64
CA ARG A 309 -0.73 12.63 30.87
C ARG A 309 -1.53 13.78 31.51
N MET A 310 -2.65 14.19 30.90
CA MET A 310 -3.42 15.35 31.35
C MET A 310 -4.73 15.00 32.07
N PHE A 311 -5.19 13.75 32.06
CA PHE A 311 -6.43 13.34 32.76
C PHE A 311 -6.22 12.66 34.13
N VAL A 312 -4.97 12.48 34.56
CA VAL A 312 -4.64 11.93 35.91
C VAL A 312 -4.25 13.03 36.90
N ALA A 313 -4.31 14.31 36.51
CA ALA A 313 -4.09 15.44 37.41
C ALA A 313 -5.38 16.00 38.05
N GLU A 314 -6.58 15.63 37.56
CA GLU A 314 -7.85 16.20 38.04
C GLU A 314 -8.61 15.30 39.03
N ARG A 315 -8.03 14.17 39.47
CA ARG A 315 -8.69 13.27 40.45
C ARG A 315 -7.91 13.00 41.74
N GLN A 316 -6.89 13.80 42.05
CA GLN A 316 -6.23 13.80 43.36
C GLN A 316 -6.16 15.21 43.95
N VAL A 317 -7.31 15.88 44.06
CA VAL A 317 -7.50 16.95 45.05
C VAL A 317 -8.89 16.77 45.66
N ASN A 318 -9.12 15.67 46.38
CA ASN A 318 -10.17 15.63 47.40
C ASN A 318 -10.00 14.52 48.44
N ILE A 319 -8.81 14.37 49.04
CA ILE A 319 -8.62 13.56 50.27
C ILE A 319 -7.90 14.38 51.38
N LEU A 320 -7.84 15.71 51.28
CA LEU A 320 -7.27 16.57 52.32
C LEU A 320 -8.16 17.75 52.68
N GLY A 321 -9.49 17.54 52.73
CA GLY A 321 -10.46 18.62 52.94
C GLY A 321 -11.72 18.29 53.73
N GLU A 322 -11.77 17.19 54.48
CA GLU A 322 -12.86 16.96 55.46
C GLU A 322 -12.28 16.38 56.76
N SER A 323 -11.59 17.22 57.51
CA SER A 323 -11.51 17.10 58.97
C SER A 323 -11.02 18.42 59.57
N THR A 324 -11.86 19.44 59.47
CA THR A 324 -11.74 20.64 60.33
C THR A 324 -12.91 20.63 61.30
N THR A 325 -12.59 20.18 62.53
CA THR A 325 -13.06 20.69 63.82
C THR A 325 -14.56 21.00 64.01
N ALA A 326 -15.19 20.34 64.98
CA ALA A 326 -15.93 21.02 66.05
C ALA A 326 -16.35 20.06 67.19
N SER A 327 -16.11 20.54 68.42
CA SER A 327 -16.58 20.09 69.75
C SER A 327 -15.78 19.00 70.47
#